data_AF-A0A7V3FLI4-F1
#
_entry.id   AF-A0A7V3FLI4-F1
#
_cell.length_a   1.000
_cell.length_b   1.000
_cell.length_c   1.000
_cell.angle_alpha   90.00
_cell.angle_beta   90.00
_cell.angle_gamma   90.00
#
_symmetry.space_group_name_H-M   'P 1'
#
loop_
_entity.id
_entity.type
_entity.pdbx_description
1 polymer ?
#
loop_
_entity_poly.entity_id
_entity_poly.type
_entity_poly.pdbx_seq_one_letter_code
_entity_poly.pdbx_strand_id
1 'polypeptide(L)' 'MPKKIVLFAALLTLAAPSLSFALGECREDRKKFCPGAGLNEDKIKACLKSNYASLSEPCKQMINEKIEEKIEKKLESQSK' A
#
# COMPACT_ATOMS: atom_id res chain seq x y z
N MET A 1 8.70 -40.22 -32.98
CA MET A 1 8.49 -39.35 -34.16
C MET A 1 6.98 -39.12 -34.33
N PRO A 2 6.49 -37.99 -34.85
CA PRO A 2 6.78 -36.58 -34.53
C PRO A 2 5.49 -35.84 -34.08
N LYS A 3 5.56 -35.02 -33.03
CA LYS A 3 5.58 -33.54 -33.13
C LYS A 3 4.46 -32.92 -33.99
N LYS A 4 3.20 -33.07 -33.60
CA LYS A 4 2.07 -32.17 -33.96
C LYS A 4 1.08 -32.28 -32.80
N ILE A 5 1.19 -31.48 -31.74
CA ILE A 5 0.36 -30.29 -31.57
C ILE A 5 1.21 -29.27 -30.79
N VAL A 6 2.07 -28.58 -31.53
CA VAL A 6 2.56 -27.24 -31.17
C VAL A 6 1.55 -26.27 -31.78
N LEU A 7 0.33 -26.21 -31.24
CA LEU A 7 -0.72 -25.27 -31.64
C LEU A 7 -1.70 -25.04 -30.48
N PHE A 8 -1.16 -24.65 -29.32
CA PHE A 8 -1.85 -23.74 -28.40
C PHE A 8 -0.87 -22.60 -28.12
N ALA A 9 -0.59 -21.87 -29.19
CA ALA A 9 0.01 -20.56 -29.09
C ALA A 9 -1.03 -19.59 -28.53
N ALA A 10 -0.55 -18.71 -27.65
CA ALA A 10 -1.18 -17.47 -27.24
C ALA A 10 -2.42 -17.61 -26.35
N LEU A 11 -2.21 -17.71 -25.03
CA LEU A 11 -2.67 -16.67 -24.12
C LEU A 11 -1.91 -16.77 -22.77
N LEU A 12 -0.59 -16.61 -22.81
CA LEU A 12 0.13 -16.10 -21.64
C LEU A 12 -0.14 -14.59 -21.60
N THR A 13 -1.33 -14.23 -21.10
CA THR A 13 -1.60 -12.86 -20.68
C THR A 13 -0.52 -12.51 -19.68
N LEU A 14 0.32 -11.54 -20.02
CA LEU A 14 1.32 -11.00 -19.11
C LEU A 14 0.58 -10.59 -17.83
N ALA A 15 0.75 -11.36 -16.77
CA ALA A 15 0.63 -10.81 -15.44
C ALA A 15 1.77 -9.78 -15.36
N ALA A 16 1.49 -8.54 -15.75
CA ALA A 16 2.36 -7.44 -15.42
C ALA A 16 2.39 -7.41 -13.90
N PRO A 17 3.51 -7.75 -13.23
CA PRO A 17 3.60 -7.48 -11.81
C PRO A 17 3.44 -5.97 -11.70
N SER A 18 2.34 -5.53 -11.09
CA SER A 18 2.19 -4.16 -10.66
C SER A 18 3.43 -3.86 -9.84
N LEU A 19 4.32 -3.01 -10.38
CA LEU A 19 5.47 -2.51 -9.65
C LEU A 19 4.91 -1.69 -8.48
N SER A 20 4.63 -2.37 -7.37
CA SER A 20 4.33 -1.73 -6.11
C SER A 20 5.65 -1.14 -5.62
N PHE A 21 5.83 0.15 -5.87
CA PHE A 21 6.92 0.94 -5.32
C PHE A 21 6.70 1.10 -3.80
N ALA A 22 6.86 0.02 -3.04
CA ALA A 22 6.67 -0.04 -1.59
C ALA A 22 7.78 0.69 -0.79
N LEU A 23 8.69 1.41 -1.45
CA LEU A 23 9.77 2.15 -0.82
C LEU A 23 9.26 3.51 -0.31
N GLY A 24 8.40 3.46 0.72
CA GLY A 24 7.96 4.62 1.49
C GLY A 24 6.72 5.31 0.91
N GLU A 25 5.58 4.63 0.91
CA GLU A 25 4.34 5.09 0.28
C GLU A 25 3.90 6.48 0.74
N CYS A 26 4.08 6.82 2.02
CA CYS A 26 3.81 8.18 2.53
C CYS A 26 5.04 9.09 2.64
N ARG A 27 6.22 8.71 2.11
CA ARG A 27 7.45 9.51 2.27
C ARG A 27 7.35 10.85 1.56
N GLU A 28 6.92 10.85 0.30
CA GLU A 28 6.78 12.07 -0.48
C GLU A 28 5.60 12.91 0.01
N ASP A 29 4.47 12.27 0.36
CA ASP A 29 3.34 12.97 0.97
C ASP A 29 3.71 13.61 2.32
N ARG A 30 4.51 12.94 3.15
CA ARG A 30 5.02 13.53 4.40
C ARG A 30 5.88 14.76 4.13
N LYS A 31 6.76 14.73 3.13
CA LYS A 31 7.58 15.90 2.78
C LYS A 31 6.72 17.06 2.28
N LYS A 32 5.69 16.77 1.48
CA LYS A 32 4.80 17.76 0.86
C LYS A 32 3.82 18.38 1.86
N PHE A 33 3.16 17.57 2.67
CA PHE A 33 2.06 18.01 3.55
C PHE A 33 2.49 18.19 5.01
N CYS A 34 3.57 17.53 5.44
CA CYS A 34 3.99 17.46 6.85
C CYS A 34 5.45 17.88 7.11
N PRO A 35 5.96 18.99 6.54
CA PRO A 35 7.37 19.39 6.70
C PRO A 35 7.76 19.69 8.16
N GLY A 36 6.80 20.10 9.02
CA GLY A 36 7.03 20.43 10.43
C GLY A 36 6.82 19.28 11.43
N ALA A 37 6.45 18.08 10.97
CA ALA A 37 6.17 16.97 11.87
C ALA A 37 7.45 16.35 12.48
N GLY A 38 8.61 16.58 11.86
CA GLY A 38 9.89 16.03 12.30
C GLY A 38 9.91 14.50 12.27
N LEU A 39 10.63 13.87 13.21
CA LEU A 39 10.64 12.42 13.40
C LEU A 39 9.56 11.93 14.39
N ASN A 40 8.69 12.83 14.85
CA ASN A 40 7.65 12.46 15.80
C ASN A 40 6.53 11.72 15.08
N GLU A 41 6.40 10.42 15.38
CA GLU A 41 5.48 9.53 14.66
C GLU A 41 4.01 9.94 14.84
N ASP A 42 3.62 10.42 16.02
CA ASP A 42 2.25 10.85 16.29
C ASP A 42 1.87 12.12 15.52
N LYS A 43 2.78 13.09 15.45
CA LYS A 43 2.61 14.30 14.62
C LYS A 43 2.50 13.96 13.15
N ILE A 44 3.30 13.01 12.65
CA ILE A 44 3.22 12.56 11.26
C ILE A 44 1.86 11.90 11.00
N LYS A 45 1.42 10.98 11.86
CA LYS A 45 0.11 10.31 11.73
C LYS A 45 -1.04 11.30 11.73
N ALA A 46 -1.05 12.23 12.68
CA ALA A 46 -2.09 13.26 12.77
C ALA A 46 -2.10 14.14 11.51
N CYS A 47 -0.93 14.58 11.04
CA CYS A 47 -0.81 15.39 9.85
C CYS A 47 -1.29 14.67 8.57
N LEU A 48 -0.87 13.41 8.36
CA LEU A 48 -1.31 12.61 7.22
C LEU A 48 -2.82 12.37 7.27
N LYS A 49 -3.39 12.09 8.46
CA LYS A 49 -4.83 11.92 8.63
C LYS A 49 -5.61 13.19 8.25
N SER A 50 -5.16 14.36 8.68
CA SER A 50 -5.82 15.64 8.34
C SER A 50 -5.72 15.98 6.84
N ASN A 51 -4.70 15.45 6.15
CA ASN A 51 -4.51 15.66 4.71
C ASN A 51 -4.94 14.46 3.86
N TYR A 52 -5.65 13.48 4.43
CA TYR A 52 -5.89 12.17 3.81
C TYR A 52 -6.42 12.25 2.38
N ALA A 53 -7.38 13.15 2.12
CA ALA A 53 -7.97 13.34 0.80
C ALA A 53 -6.95 13.76 -0.28
N SER A 54 -5.91 14.49 0.13
CA SER A 54 -4.86 15.05 -0.74
C SER A 54 -3.64 14.15 -0.89
N LEU A 55 -3.56 13.04 -0.14
CA LEU A 55 -2.46 12.09 -0.20
C LEU A 55 -2.47 11.34 -1.54
N SER A 56 -1.31 10.81 -1.91
CA SER A 56 -1.21 9.88 -3.02
C SER A 56 -1.97 8.58 -2.71
N GLU A 57 -2.49 7.92 -3.75
CA GLU A 57 -3.13 6.60 -3.62
C GLU A 57 -2.27 5.55 -2.89
N PRO A 58 -0.95 5.39 -3.18
CA PRO A 58 -0.15 4.43 -2.41
C PRO A 58 -0.10 4.76 -0.91
N CYS A 59 -0.01 6.03 -0.52
CA CYS A 59 -0.03 6.42 0.89
C CYS A 59 -1.40 6.12 1.55
N LYS A 60 -2.50 6.35 0.84
CA LYS A 60 -3.85 5.99 1.31
C LYS A 60 -4.00 4.49 1.50
N GLN A 61 -3.54 3.69 0.55
CA GLN A 61 -3.59 2.23 0.63
C GLN A 61 -2.85 1.71 1.87
N MET A 62 -1.60 2.14 2.09
CA MET A 62 -0.86 1.75 3.30
C MET A 62 -1.55 2.19 4.59
N ILE A 63 -2.18 3.37 4.63
CA ILE A 63 -2.94 3.82 5.80
C ILE A 63 -4.13 2.89 6.05
N ASN A 64 -4.87 2.51 5.01
CA ASN A 64 -6.00 1.61 5.11
C ASN A 64 -5.60 0.21 5.56
N GLU A 65 -4.55 -0.38 4.96
CA GLU A 65 -4.02 -1.68 5.35
C GLU A 65 -3.65 -1.71 6.83
N LYS A 66 -3.00 -0.65 7.34
CA LYS A 66 -2.67 -0.52 8.77
C LYS A 66 -3.90 -0.35 9.67
N ILE A 67 -4.98 0.25 9.17
CA ILE A 67 -6.24 0.37 9.92
C ILE A 67 -6.89 -1.01 10.03
N GLU A 68 -6.96 -1.74 8.92
CA GLU A 68 -7.50 -3.10 8.84
C GLU A 68 -6.75 -4.05 9.78
N GLU A 69 -5.41 -4.06 9.72
CA GLU A 69 -4.55 -4.83 10.62
C GLU A 69 -4.81 -4.50 12.11
N LYS A 70 -4.99 -3.21 12.43
CA LYS A 70 -5.29 -2.77 13.81
C LYS A 70 -6.67 -3.20 14.27
N ILE A 71 -7.65 -3.23 13.38
CA ILE A 71 -9.00 -3.70 13.69
C ILE A 71 -8.95 -5.18 14.02
N GLU A 72 -8.29 -6.00 13.18
CA GLU A 72 -8.11 -7.44 13.42
C GLU A 72 -7.43 -7.71 14.76
N LYS A 73 -6.28 -7.09 15.01
CA LYS A 73 -5.56 -7.25 16.29
C LYS A 73 -6.37 -6.79 17.49
N LYS A 74 -7.18 -5.74 17.35
CA LYS A 74 -8.06 -5.27 18.42
C LYS A 74 -9.14 -6.31 18.71
N LEU A 75 -9.77 -6.87 17.67
CA LEU A 75 -10.79 -7.92 17.82
C LEU A 75 -10.21 -9.16 18.55
N GLU A 76 -9.00 -9.58 18.17
CA GLU A 76 -8.28 -10.67 18.87
C GLU A 76 -7.98 -10.34 20.33
N SER A 77 -7.51 -9.11 20.61
CA SER A 77 -7.18 -8.66 21.97
C SER A 77 -8.39 -8.51 22.89
N GLN A 78 -9.59 -8.29 22.33
CA GLN A 78 -10.84 -8.17 23.09
C GLN A 78 -11.50 -9.53 23.37
N SER A 79 -11.03 -10.60 22.72
CA SER A 79 -11.51 -11.97 22.95
C SER A 79 -10.72 -12.72 24.04
N LYS A 80 -9.74 -12.08 24.67
CA LYS A 80 -8.86 -12.66 25.69
C LYS A 80 -9.01 -11.93 27.02
#